data_AF-A0AAD9WIS1-F1
#
_entry.id   AF-A0AAD9WIS1-F1
#
_cell.length_a   1.000
_cell.length_b   1.000
_cell.length_c   1.000
_cell.angle_alpha   90.00
_cell.angle_beta   90.00
_cell.angle_gamma   90.00
#
_symmetry.space_group_name_H-M   'P 1'
#
loop_
_entity.id
_entity.type
_entity.pdbx_description
1 polymer ?
#
loop_
_entity_poly.entity_id
_entity_poly.type
_entity_poly.pdbx_seq_one_letter_code
_entity_poly.pdbx_strand_id
1 'polypeptide(L)'
;MKLFAMTDSGGSNVFHTAAFLNRAWVFEFLRPETEYLAQEWDKNGDLPIHIASKMGHVHLIEKLKPVSTRLNKQGQTILHVAAKYGRASVVRYILRDPKLGRELNTPDDAGNTALHLTAVHSQPAALIHLVWSEEIELRVCNNECLTAFDIARRNMAMEHTKRQQLVLLALACSVAGKVPPVSTELLILRPEARDKEFPSLVRSRKNKPDRDIVKDYIGARLVVATLVATVTFAAGFAVPGGFDSSDKTPENDLGMATMLDKRMFQAFVICNTIAMFCSMTVVVNLIWARLVDVEIAVTAFQHTTLPLKIALLAISTAFLTGVTLTVGKLSWLANTIFYLGLPFLLIISGAILLEHPPVFITIQNCPIRRLTLWLILAYIKLWRVETYIYDDTEDDRRVNETFPSRPADGAGELKTDDSATAKCEDAPSNH
;
A
#
# COMPACT_ATOMS: atom_id res chain seq x y z
N MET A 1 30.66 -16.06 32.49
CA MET A 1 29.20 -15.85 32.61
C MET A 1 28.79 -14.39 32.77
N LYS A 2 29.32 -13.59 33.73
CA LYS A 2 28.87 -12.19 33.95
C LYS A 2 28.98 -11.25 32.73
N LEU A 3 29.92 -11.47 31.81
CA LEU A 3 30.08 -10.64 30.62
C LEU A 3 28.89 -10.74 29.66
N PHE A 4 28.35 -11.94 29.43
CA PHE A 4 27.24 -12.16 28.49
C PHE A 4 25.89 -11.64 29.01
N ALA A 5 25.77 -11.48 30.33
CA ALA A 5 24.63 -10.88 31.00
C ALA A 5 24.71 -9.35 31.08
N MET A 6 25.79 -8.73 30.57
CA MET A 6 25.86 -7.28 30.49
C MET A 6 24.86 -6.79 29.44
N THR A 7 24.16 -5.72 29.79
CA THR A 7 23.23 -5.04 28.90
C THR A 7 23.82 -3.73 28.43
N ASP A 8 23.50 -3.33 27.19
CA ASP A 8 23.83 -1.99 26.70
C ASP A 8 22.97 -0.90 27.37
N SER A 9 23.12 0.35 26.89
CA SER A 9 22.33 1.50 27.36
C SER A 9 20.82 1.34 27.12
N GLY A 10 20.40 0.48 26.18
CA GLY A 10 19.02 0.11 25.91
C GLY A 10 18.52 -1.07 26.75
N GLY A 11 19.33 -1.62 27.66
CA GLY A 11 18.99 -2.84 28.39
C GLY A 11 19.06 -4.10 27.52
N SER A 12 19.60 -4.01 26.31
CA SER A 12 19.74 -5.13 25.39
C SER A 12 20.91 -5.99 25.80
N ASN A 13 20.65 -7.27 26.06
CA ASN A 13 21.71 -8.27 26.23
C ASN A 13 22.23 -8.78 24.88
N VAL A 14 23.23 -9.67 24.91
CA VAL A 14 23.86 -10.24 23.71
C VAL A 14 22.87 -10.85 22.70
N PHE A 15 21.75 -11.41 23.19
CA PHE A 15 20.73 -12.01 22.33
C PHE A 15 19.83 -10.98 21.66
N HIS A 16 19.55 -9.84 22.30
CA HIS A 16 18.84 -8.74 21.64
C HIS A 16 19.68 -8.20 20.48
N THR A 17 20.99 -7.98 20.68
CA THR A 17 21.91 -7.54 19.63
C THR A 17 22.04 -8.59 18.52
N ALA A 18 22.15 -9.87 18.87
CA ALA A 18 22.19 -10.94 17.88
C ALA A 18 20.89 -11.05 17.07
N ALA A 19 19.75 -10.80 17.70
CA ALA A 19 18.47 -10.75 17.03
C ALA A 19 18.35 -9.55 16.09
N PHE A 20 18.84 -8.38 16.51
CA PHE A 20 18.89 -7.19 15.67
C PHE A 20 19.79 -7.38 14.44
N LEU A 21 20.96 -8.00 14.61
CA LEU A 21 21.96 -8.20 13.55
C LEU A 21 21.77 -9.49 12.73
N ASN A 22 20.70 -10.26 12.96
CA ASN A 22 20.46 -11.56 12.34
C ASN A 22 21.59 -12.59 12.52
N ARG A 23 22.22 -12.64 13.70
CA ARG A 23 23.35 -13.55 14.01
C ARG A 23 22.87 -14.81 14.72
N ALA A 24 22.19 -15.68 13.99
CA ALA A 24 21.58 -16.90 14.52
C ALA A 24 22.55 -17.88 15.21
N TRP A 25 23.83 -17.88 14.82
CA TRP A 25 24.85 -18.76 15.39
C TRP A 25 25.17 -18.40 16.85
N VAL A 26 24.99 -17.14 17.27
CA VAL A 26 25.25 -16.69 18.65
C VAL A 26 24.35 -17.45 19.65
N PHE A 27 23.12 -17.75 19.25
CA PHE A 27 22.16 -18.50 20.04
C PHE A 27 22.48 -19.99 20.15
N GLU A 28 23.23 -20.55 19.20
CA GLU A 28 23.67 -21.94 19.24
C GLU A 28 24.95 -22.08 20.06
N PHE A 29 25.86 -21.12 19.92
CA PHE A 29 27.15 -21.13 20.60
C PHE A 29 27.02 -20.90 22.11
N LEU A 30 26.07 -20.08 22.57
CA LEU A 30 25.95 -19.68 23.97
C LEU A 30 24.94 -20.51 24.80
N ARG A 31 24.21 -21.45 24.20
CA ARG A 31 23.41 -22.45 24.94
C ARG A 31 24.36 -23.54 25.46
N PRO A 32 24.26 -24.00 26.73
CA PRO A 32 23.06 -23.98 27.58
C PRO A 32 23.05 -22.90 28.67
N GLU A 33 24.23 -22.42 29.08
CA GLU A 33 24.41 -21.62 30.31
C GLU A 33 23.75 -20.23 30.29
N THR A 34 23.41 -19.72 29.10
CA THR A 34 22.86 -18.37 28.93
C THR A 34 21.45 -18.34 28.36
N GLU A 35 20.75 -19.49 28.30
CA GLU A 35 19.40 -19.58 27.70
C GLU A 35 18.38 -18.65 28.36
N TYR A 36 18.55 -18.35 29.65
CA TYR A 36 17.70 -17.40 30.38
C TYR A 36 17.74 -15.98 29.79
N LEU A 37 18.84 -15.57 29.15
CA LEU A 37 18.95 -14.25 28.49
C LEU A 37 17.96 -14.11 27.33
N ALA A 38 17.49 -15.22 26.74
CA ALA A 38 16.49 -15.18 25.67
C ALA A 38 15.10 -14.82 26.19
N GLN A 39 14.92 -14.79 27.52
CA GLN A 39 13.66 -14.54 28.22
C GLN A 39 13.63 -13.19 28.93
N GLU A 40 14.73 -12.43 28.88
CA GLU A 40 14.81 -11.11 29.48
C GLU A 40 14.25 -10.05 28.53
N TRP A 41 13.65 -9.02 29.12
CA TRP A 41 13.17 -7.85 28.39
C TRP A 41 14.25 -6.77 28.33
N ASP A 42 14.36 -6.11 27.18
CA ASP A 42 15.07 -4.83 27.08
C ASP A 42 14.29 -3.68 27.76
N LYS A 43 14.80 -2.46 27.65
CA LYS A 43 14.10 -1.27 28.19
C LYS A 43 12.80 -0.96 27.45
N ASN A 44 12.68 -1.32 26.17
CA ASN A 44 11.45 -1.17 25.38
C ASN A 44 10.40 -2.22 25.78
N GLY A 45 10.83 -3.27 26.49
CA GLY A 45 10.00 -4.36 26.92
C GLY A 45 9.95 -5.54 25.95
N ASP A 46 10.77 -5.52 24.91
CA ASP A 46 10.86 -6.57 23.91
C ASP A 46 11.80 -7.68 24.37
N LEU A 47 11.51 -8.90 23.92
CA LEU A 47 12.45 -10.04 24.02
C LEU A 47 13.27 -10.12 22.73
N PRO A 48 14.39 -10.87 22.70
CA PRO A 48 15.14 -11.10 21.46
C PRO A 48 14.28 -11.64 20.31
N ILE A 49 13.27 -12.48 20.61
CA ILE A 49 12.36 -12.99 19.57
C ILE A 49 11.41 -11.91 19.01
N HIS A 50 11.04 -10.91 19.82
CA HIS A 50 10.26 -9.76 19.36
C HIS A 50 11.09 -8.88 18.43
N ILE A 51 12.36 -8.63 18.77
CA ILE A 51 13.30 -7.94 17.88
C ILE A 51 13.45 -8.70 16.56
N ALA A 52 13.61 -10.02 16.59
CA ALA A 52 13.69 -10.84 15.39
C ALA A 52 12.43 -10.72 14.52
N SER A 53 11.25 -10.68 15.14
CA SER A 53 9.98 -10.43 14.47
C SER A 53 9.90 -9.04 13.86
N LYS A 54 10.29 -8.01 14.62
CA LYS A 54 10.39 -6.61 14.17
C LYS A 54 11.31 -6.46 12.96
N MET A 55 12.39 -7.21 12.89
CA MET A 55 13.35 -7.19 11.76
C MET A 55 13.02 -8.16 10.63
N GLY A 56 12.05 -9.05 10.80
CA GLY A 56 11.65 -10.00 9.76
C GLY A 56 12.54 -11.25 9.65
N HIS A 57 13.32 -11.58 10.68
CA HIS A 57 14.31 -12.66 10.67
C HIS A 57 13.69 -14.02 11.04
N VAL A 58 12.99 -14.62 10.07
CA VAL A 58 12.29 -15.90 10.23
C VAL A 58 13.19 -17.02 10.78
N HIS A 59 14.42 -17.15 10.28
CA HIS A 59 15.36 -18.19 10.73
C HIS A 59 15.73 -18.05 12.21
N LEU A 60 15.75 -16.83 12.75
CA LEU A 60 16.01 -16.62 14.17
C LEU A 60 14.80 -16.99 15.03
N ILE A 61 13.59 -16.67 14.55
CA ILE A 61 12.34 -17.05 15.21
C ILE A 61 12.23 -18.57 15.32
N GLU A 62 12.65 -19.30 14.28
CA GLU A 62 12.72 -20.76 14.30
C GLU A 62 13.62 -21.28 15.44
N LYS A 63 14.81 -20.69 15.61
CA LYS A 63 15.73 -21.07 16.70
C LYS A 63 15.24 -20.63 18.09
N LEU A 64 14.48 -19.55 18.17
CA LEU A 64 13.92 -18.98 19.41
C LEU A 64 12.50 -19.46 19.72
N LYS A 65 12.01 -20.46 19.00
CA LYS A 65 10.69 -21.06 19.21
C LYS A 65 10.35 -21.43 20.67
N PRO A 66 11.29 -21.90 21.52
CA PRO A 66 10.98 -22.21 22.92
C PRO A 66 10.42 -21.03 23.74
N VAL A 67 10.76 -19.79 23.37
CA VAL A 67 10.32 -18.58 24.07
C VAL A 67 9.23 -17.80 23.31
N SER A 68 8.67 -18.39 22.25
CA SER A 68 7.76 -17.71 21.32
C SER A 68 6.38 -17.35 21.87
N THR A 69 5.93 -18.01 22.94
CA THR A 69 4.66 -17.72 23.62
C THR A 69 4.77 -16.62 24.66
N ARG A 70 6.00 -16.16 24.98
CA ARG A 70 6.18 -15.06 25.94
C ARG A 70 5.80 -13.74 25.28
N LEU A 71 5.00 -12.95 25.97
CA LEU A 71 4.59 -11.63 25.55
C LEU A 71 5.66 -10.58 25.89
N ASN A 72 5.73 -9.50 25.11
CA ASN A 72 6.47 -8.31 25.48
C ASN A 72 5.72 -7.51 26.57
N LYS A 73 6.31 -6.40 27.05
CA LYS A 73 5.67 -5.58 28.12
C LYS A 73 4.38 -4.87 27.70
N GLN A 74 4.01 -4.90 26.42
CA GLN A 74 2.75 -4.37 25.90
C GLN A 74 1.72 -5.48 25.65
N GLY A 75 1.97 -6.70 26.16
CA GLY A 75 1.10 -7.86 25.94
C GLY A 75 1.15 -8.40 24.51
N GLN A 76 2.14 -8.01 23.71
CA GLN A 76 2.21 -8.36 22.29
C GLN A 76 2.95 -9.68 22.07
N THR A 77 2.38 -10.51 21.19
CA THR A 77 3.05 -11.68 20.63
C THR A 77 3.98 -11.29 19.48
N ILE A 78 4.82 -12.22 19.02
CA ILE A 78 5.62 -12.03 17.80
C ILE A 78 4.77 -11.72 16.57
N LEU A 79 3.50 -12.16 16.51
CA LEU A 79 2.60 -11.85 15.39
C LEU A 79 2.16 -10.37 15.41
N HIS A 80 1.88 -9.82 16.58
CA HIS A 80 1.56 -8.40 16.75
C HIS A 80 2.71 -7.52 16.25
N VAL A 81 3.93 -7.85 16.65
CA VAL A 81 5.14 -7.13 16.22
C VAL A 81 5.32 -7.26 14.71
N ALA A 82 5.17 -8.45 14.13
CA ALA A 82 5.27 -8.65 12.68
C ALA A 82 4.21 -7.83 11.92
N ALA A 83 2.97 -7.79 12.44
CA ALA A 83 1.87 -7.03 11.88
C ALA A 83 2.11 -5.52 11.93
N LYS A 84 2.54 -5.00 13.08
CA LYS A 84 2.89 -3.59 13.31
C LYS A 84 3.96 -3.08 12.34
N TYR A 85 4.98 -3.89 12.07
CA TYR A 85 6.10 -3.55 11.18
C TYR A 85 5.95 -4.09 9.75
N GLY A 86 4.79 -4.65 9.39
CA GLY A 86 4.52 -5.12 8.02
C GLY A 86 5.37 -6.29 7.54
N ARG A 87 5.90 -7.12 8.46
CA ARG A 87 6.82 -8.24 8.15
C ARG A 87 6.06 -9.46 7.63
N ALA A 88 5.62 -9.38 6.39
CA ALA A 88 4.84 -10.43 5.70
C ALA A 88 5.49 -11.82 5.72
N SER A 89 6.83 -11.90 5.65
CA SER A 89 7.58 -13.17 5.74
C SER A 89 7.37 -13.88 7.07
N VAL A 90 7.39 -13.13 8.18
CA VAL A 90 7.17 -13.64 9.54
C VAL A 90 5.70 -14.01 9.73
N VAL A 91 4.77 -13.16 9.28
CA VAL A 91 3.33 -13.48 9.33
C VAL A 91 3.03 -14.80 8.61
N ARG A 92 3.56 -14.97 7.38
CA ARG A 92 3.37 -16.20 6.61
C ARG A 92 4.01 -17.42 7.28
N TYR A 93 5.14 -17.25 7.96
CA TYR A 93 5.78 -18.31 8.71
C TYR A 93 4.93 -18.73 9.92
N ILE A 94 4.46 -17.78 10.72
CA ILE A 94 3.61 -18.02 11.90
C ILE A 94 2.31 -18.73 11.50
N LEU A 95 1.61 -18.24 10.46
CA LEU A 95 0.36 -18.83 9.96
C LEU A 95 0.50 -20.24 9.40
N ARG A 96 1.72 -20.69 9.08
CA ARG A 96 1.98 -22.05 8.57
C ARG A 96 2.38 -23.03 9.67
N ASP A 97 2.81 -22.53 10.82
CA ASP A 97 3.32 -23.36 11.90
C ASP A 97 2.18 -23.67 12.90
N PRO A 98 1.74 -24.94 13.01
CA PRO A 98 0.59 -25.29 13.85
C PRO A 98 0.78 -25.00 15.34
N LYS A 99 2.03 -24.84 15.81
CA LYS A 99 2.32 -24.50 17.21
C LYS A 99 2.20 -23.00 17.47
N LEU A 100 2.63 -22.18 16.52
CA LEU A 100 2.55 -20.71 16.61
C LEU A 100 1.17 -20.19 16.20
N GLY A 101 0.44 -20.93 15.35
CA GLY A 101 -0.93 -20.62 14.92
C GLY A 101 -2.01 -20.75 15.99
N ARG A 102 -1.68 -21.16 17.23
CA ARG A 102 -2.67 -21.27 18.31
C ARG A 102 -3.03 -19.93 18.95
N GLU A 103 -2.18 -18.92 18.81
CA GLU A 103 -2.30 -17.62 19.49
C GLU A 103 -2.57 -16.47 18.50
N LEU A 104 -3.23 -16.74 17.37
CA LEU A 104 -3.41 -15.75 16.30
C LEU A 104 -4.36 -14.60 16.67
N ASN A 105 -5.36 -14.86 17.52
CA ASN A 105 -6.39 -13.90 17.92
C ASN A 105 -6.21 -13.38 19.37
N THR A 106 -5.06 -13.62 20.00
CA THR A 106 -4.79 -13.10 21.35
C THR A 106 -4.79 -11.56 21.32
N PRO A 107 -5.49 -10.88 22.22
CA PRO A 107 -5.40 -9.43 22.35
C PRO A 107 -4.12 -9.01 23.07
N ASP A 108 -3.55 -7.87 22.67
CA ASP A 108 -2.55 -7.15 23.45
C ASP A 108 -3.18 -6.37 24.63
N ASP A 109 -2.38 -5.61 25.39
CA ASP A 109 -2.87 -4.88 26.58
C ASP A 109 -3.96 -3.84 26.24
N ALA A 110 -4.02 -3.37 25.00
CA ALA A 110 -5.04 -2.44 24.50
C ALA A 110 -6.24 -3.18 23.85
N GLY A 111 -6.28 -4.51 23.93
CA GLY A 111 -7.31 -5.33 23.29
C GLY A 111 -7.09 -5.52 21.79
N ASN A 112 -5.98 -5.02 21.23
CA ASN A 112 -5.73 -5.11 19.80
C ASN A 112 -5.21 -6.50 19.46
N THR A 113 -5.81 -7.13 18.45
CA THR A 113 -5.21 -8.29 17.79
C THR A 113 -4.17 -7.85 16.76
N ALA A 114 -3.36 -8.78 16.24
CA ALA A 114 -2.42 -8.49 15.15
C ALA A 114 -3.12 -7.84 13.93
N LEU A 115 -4.38 -8.19 13.65
CA LEU A 115 -5.15 -7.57 12.58
C LEU A 115 -5.37 -6.06 12.83
N HIS A 116 -5.68 -5.66 14.06
CA HIS A 116 -5.82 -4.25 14.43
C HIS A 116 -4.52 -3.48 14.21
N LEU A 117 -3.37 -4.04 14.58
CA LEU A 117 -2.07 -3.38 14.41
C LEU A 117 -1.73 -3.14 12.94
N THR A 118 -2.15 -4.02 12.02
CA THR A 118 -1.98 -3.76 10.58
C THR A 118 -2.81 -2.56 10.10
N ALA A 119 -3.98 -2.31 10.71
CA ALA A 119 -4.82 -1.17 10.40
C ALA A 119 -4.28 0.13 11.03
N VAL A 120 -3.86 0.08 12.29
CA VAL A 120 -3.24 1.21 13.02
C VAL A 120 -2.01 1.71 12.28
N HIS A 121 -1.11 0.81 11.88
CA HIS A 121 0.16 1.15 11.25
C HIS A 121 0.14 1.13 9.72
N SER A 122 -1.04 0.95 9.11
CA SER A 122 -1.23 0.96 7.64
C SER A 122 -0.31 -0.02 6.91
N GLN A 123 -0.30 -1.29 7.33
CA GLN A 123 0.59 -2.35 6.83
C GLN A 123 -0.11 -3.35 5.91
N PRO A 124 -0.31 -3.04 4.61
CA PRO A 124 -1.05 -3.91 3.70
C PRO A 124 -0.37 -5.27 3.46
N ALA A 125 0.97 -5.32 3.47
CA ALA A 125 1.72 -6.55 3.20
C ALA A 125 1.46 -7.65 4.24
N ALA A 126 1.40 -7.28 5.53
CA ALA A 126 1.04 -8.20 6.61
C ALA A 126 -0.47 -8.48 6.62
N LEU A 127 -1.29 -7.43 6.44
CA LEU A 127 -2.75 -7.50 6.48
C LEU A 127 -3.30 -8.56 5.52
N ILE A 128 -2.81 -8.59 4.28
CA ILE A 128 -3.23 -9.55 3.25
C ILE A 128 -3.13 -10.96 3.84
N HIS A 129 -1.96 -11.36 4.35
CA HIS A 129 -1.79 -12.72 4.86
C HIS A 129 -2.71 -13.06 6.05
N LEU A 130 -3.00 -12.10 6.93
CA LEU A 130 -3.92 -12.29 8.06
C LEU A 130 -5.37 -12.46 7.60
N VAL A 131 -5.83 -11.56 6.73
CA VAL A 131 -7.23 -11.51 6.26
C VAL A 131 -7.65 -12.77 5.51
N TRP A 132 -6.72 -13.40 4.79
CA TRP A 132 -6.97 -14.62 4.03
C TRP A 132 -6.81 -15.91 4.84
N SER A 133 -6.40 -15.83 6.11
CA SER A 133 -6.35 -17.00 7.00
C SER A 133 -7.73 -17.28 7.58
N GLU A 134 -8.22 -18.52 7.48
CA GLU A 134 -9.52 -18.92 8.04
C GLU A 134 -9.54 -18.88 9.58
N GLU A 135 -8.36 -18.97 10.20
CA GLU A 135 -8.17 -18.97 11.65
C GLU A 135 -8.21 -17.55 12.27
N ILE A 136 -8.13 -16.49 11.46
CA ILE A 136 -8.12 -15.10 11.94
C ILE A 136 -9.55 -14.58 12.07
N GLU A 137 -9.89 -14.09 13.25
CA GLU A 137 -11.19 -13.48 13.50
C GLU A 137 -11.19 -12.00 13.07
N LEU A 138 -11.94 -11.70 12.01
CA LEU A 138 -12.00 -10.36 11.40
C LEU A 138 -12.85 -9.34 12.17
N ARG A 139 -13.68 -9.80 13.11
CA ARG A 139 -14.72 -9.01 13.79
C ARG A 139 -14.49 -8.84 15.29
N VAL A 140 -13.28 -9.13 15.75
CA VAL A 140 -12.88 -8.84 17.13
C VAL A 140 -12.84 -7.33 17.32
N CYS A 141 -13.31 -6.86 18.47
CA CYS A 141 -13.20 -5.48 18.88
C CYS A 141 -12.10 -5.34 19.94
N ASN A 142 -11.33 -4.25 19.86
CA ASN A 142 -10.38 -3.89 20.90
C ASN A 142 -11.06 -3.24 22.13
N ASN A 143 -10.28 -2.77 23.11
CA ASN A 143 -10.82 -2.15 24.34
C ASN A 143 -11.62 -0.86 24.05
N GLU A 144 -11.40 -0.22 22.90
CA GLU A 144 -12.18 0.93 22.41
C GLU A 144 -13.44 0.51 21.62
N CYS A 145 -13.76 -0.79 21.61
CA CYS A 145 -14.85 -1.39 20.86
C CYS A 145 -14.73 -1.21 19.33
N LEU A 146 -13.50 -1.11 18.82
CA LEU A 146 -13.24 -0.88 17.40
C LEU A 146 -12.77 -2.15 16.74
N THR A 147 -13.28 -2.43 15.55
CA THR A 147 -12.70 -3.45 14.68
C THR A 147 -11.50 -2.89 13.91
N ALA A 148 -10.64 -3.77 13.37
CA ALA A 148 -9.58 -3.35 12.45
C ALA A 148 -10.10 -2.54 11.25
N PHE A 149 -11.31 -2.85 10.75
CA PHE A 149 -11.96 -2.09 9.69
C PHE A 149 -12.33 -0.67 10.13
N ASP A 150 -12.83 -0.49 11.35
CA ASP A 150 -13.15 0.82 11.90
C ASP A 150 -11.91 1.69 12.08
N ILE A 151 -10.80 1.10 12.54
CA ILE A 151 -9.51 1.79 12.64
C ILE A 151 -9.03 2.24 11.25
N ALA A 152 -9.05 1.34 10.26
CA ALA A 152 -8.64 1.68 8.89
C ALA A 152 -9.49 2.82 8.29
N ARG A 153 -10.80 2.80 8.53
CA ARG A 153 -11.73 3.84 8.09
C ARG A 153 -11.45 5.18 8.76
N ARG A 154 -11.12 5.19 10.05
CA ARG A 154 -10.73 6.41 10.78
C ARG A 154 -9.41 6.99 10.26
N ASN A 155 -8.39 6.15 10.05
CA ASN A 155 -7.10 6.59 9.53
C ASN A 155 -7.25 7.25 8.15
N MET A 156 -8.10 6.68 7.29
CA MET A 156 -8.46 7.25 5.98
C MET A 156 -9.15 8.63 6.03
N ALA A 157 -9.78 9.01 7.14
CA ALA A 157 -10.43 10.31 7.31
C ALA A 157 -9.46 11.42 7.77
N MET A 158 -8.29 11.03 8.28
CA MET A 158 -7.26 11.95 8.77
C MET A 158 -6.19 12.22 7.71
N GLU A 159 -5.77 11.17 6.99
CA GLU A 159 -4.76 11.25 5.93
C GLU A 159 -5.14 10.33 4.75
N HIS A 160 -4.70 10.69 3.54
CA HIS A 160 -4.97 9.94 2.31
C HIS A 160 -3.68 9.38 1.73
N THR A 161 -3.17 8.29 2.31
CA THR A 161 -2.07 7.52 1.74
C THR A 161 -2.58 6.32 0.95
N LYS A 162 -1.86 5.92 -0.11
CA LYS A 162 -2.17 4.69 -0.88
C LYS A 162 -2.19 3.44 0.02
N ARG A 163 -1.41 3.43 1.11
CA ARG A 163 -1.38 2.32 2.09
C ARG A 163 -2.68 2.22 2.87
N GLN A 164 -3.17 3.33 3.41
CA GLN A 164 -4.45 3.37 4.12
C GLN A 164 -5.60 2.94 3.20
N GLN A 165 -5.58 3.37 1.93
CA GLN A 165 -6.55 2.93 0.91
C GLN A 165 -6.50 1.42 0.69
N LEU A 166 -5.31 0.84 0.51
CA LEU A 166 -5.14 -0.60 0.34
C LEU A 166 -5.61 -1.40 1.56
N VAL A 167 -5.30 -0.91 2.76
CA VAL A 167 -5.71 -1.53 4.03
C VAL A 167 -7.22 -1.51 4.19
N LEU A 168 -7.85 -0.35 3.98
CA LEU A 168 -9.31 -0.20 4.04
C LEU A 168 -9.99 -1.10 3.01
N LEU A 169 -9.47 -1.14 1.78
CA LEU A 169 -10.02 -1.99 0.74
C LEU A 169 -9.90 -3.47 1.11
N ALA A 170 -8.72 -3.95 1.52
CA ALA A 170 -8.52 -5.35 1.88
C ALA A 170 -9.44 -5.80 3.03
N LEU A 171 -9.61 -4.95 4.05
CA LEU A 171 -10.55 -5.21 5.14
C LEU A 171 -12.01 -5.17 4.67
N ALA A 172 -12.41 -4.18 3.86
CA ALA A 172 -13.77 -4.10 3.29
C ALA A 172 -14.13 -5.37 2.50
N CYS A 173 -13.19 -5.85 1.67
CA CYS A 173 -13.37 -7.05 0.87
C CYS A 173 -13.61 -8.29 1.73
N SER A 174 -12.95 -8.38 2.87
CA SER A 174 -13.02 -9.53 3.77
C SER A 174 -14.29 -9.59 4.63
N VAL A 175 -14.87 -8.42 4.89
CA VAL A 175 -16.07 -8.27 5.74
C VAL A 175 -17.35 -8.36 4.89
N ALA A 176 -17.29 -8.00 3.60
CA ALA A 176 -18.40 -8.04 2.65
C ALA A 176 -18.83 -9.49 2.35
N GLY A 177 -19.97 -9.89 2.94
CA GLY A 177 -20.56 -11.23 2.83
C GLY A 177 -21.23 -11.73 4.12
N LYS A 178 -21.04 -11.05 5.26
CA LYS A 178 -21.67 -11.40 6.54
C LYS A 178 -22.32 -10.16 7.19
N VAL A 179 -23.55 -9.76 6.78
CA VAL A 179 -24.45 -8.83 7.55
C VAL A 179 -23.91 -7.37 7.72
N PRO A 180 -24.76 -6.31 7.86
CA PRO A 180 -24.38 -4.91 7.58
C PRO A 180 -23.28 -4.35 8.50
N PRO A 181 -22.62 -3.25 8.10
CA PRO A 181 -21.60 -2.59 8.89
C PRO A 181 -22.22 -2.06 10.19
N VAL A 182 -21.78 -2.64 11.32
CA VAL A 182 -22.07 -2.20 12.70
C VAL A 182 -21.37 -0.85 12.96
N SER A 183 -21.71 0.15 12.16
CA SER A 183 -21.07 1.47 12.19
C SER A 183 -21.96 2.53 12.81
N THR A 184 -23.26 2.27 12.92
CA THR A 184 -24.24 3.23 13.46
C THR A 184 -24.67 2.90 14.89
N GLU A 185 -24.68 1.64 15.30
CA GLU A 185 -25.04 1.24 16.67
C GLU A 185 -23.90 1.42 17.70
N LEU A 186 -22.63 1.36 17.27
CA LEU A 186 -21.46 1.40 18.16
C LEU A 186 -21.19 2.78 18.78
N LEU A 187 -21.48 3.86 18.05
CA LEU A 187 -21.40 5.24 18.56
C LEU A 187 -22.55 5.60 19.54
N ILE A 188 -23.60 4.77 19.60
CA ILE A 188 -24.74 4.94 20.51
C ILE A 188 -24.44 4.29 21.87
N LEU A 189 -23.58 3.26 21.91
CA LEU A 189 -23.31 2.47 23.11
C LEU A 189 -22.38 3.13 24.14
N ARG A 190 -21.55 4.13 23.75
CA ARG A 190 -20.75 4.95 24.70
C ARG A 190 -20.55 6.41 24.24
N PRO A 191 -21.11 7.41 24.96
CA PRO A 191 -20.95 8.84 24.65
C PRO A 191 -19.50 9.35 24.71
N GLU A 192 -18.66 8.76 25.56
CA GLU A 192 -17.28 9.21 25.82
C GLU A 192 -16.33 9.06 24.62
N ALA A 193 -16.57 8.07 23.75
CA ALA A 193 -15.80 7.88 22.52
C ALA A 193 -16.19 8.91 21.44
N ARG A 194 -17.48 9.28 21.38
CA ARG A 194 -18.01 10.32 20.49
C ARG A 194 -17.41 11.69 20.79
N ASP A 195 -17.27 12.03 22.07
CA ASP A 195 -16.75 13.34 22.51
C ASP A 195 -15.25 13.51 22.22
N LYS A 196 -14.47 12.41 22.18
CA LYS A 196 -13.08 12.42 21.72
C LYS A 196 -12.93 12.49 20.19
N GLU A 197 -13.89 11.95 19.43
CA GLU A 197 -13.90 11.97 17.96
C GLU A 197 -14.38 13.30 17.35
N PHE A 198 -15.29 14.00 18.02
CA PHE A 198 -15.84 15.26 17.51
C PHE A 198 -14.75 16.31 17.17
N PRO A 199 -13.73 16.54 18.02
CA PRO A 199 -12.66 17.49 17.73
C PRO A 199 -11.76 17.10 16.55
N SER A 200 -11.50 15.81 16.31
CA SER A 200 -10.62 15.35 15.22
C SER A 200 -11.33 15.42 13.86
N LEU A 201 -12.62 15.09 13.80
CA LEU A 201 -13.46 15.29 12.62
C LEU A 201 -13.59 16.78 12.26
N VAL A 202 -13.75 17.64 13.26
CA VAL A 202 -13.78 19.10 13.08
C VAL A 202 -12.42 19.65 12.63
N ARG A 203 -11.31 19.06 13.09
CA ARG A 203 -9.94 19.44 12.65
C ARG A 203 -9.65 18.98 11.22
N SER A 204 -10.06 17.77 10.83
CA SER A 204 -9.95 17.27 9.44
C SER A 204 -10.69 18.17 8.45
N ARG A 205 -11.87 18.71 8.82
CA ARG A 205 -12.59 19.72 8.01
C ARG A 205 -11.86 21.05 7.79
N LYS A 206 -10.87 21.40 8.63
CA LYS A 206 -10.17 22.69 8.55
C LYS A 206 -8.96 22.69 7.61
N ASN A 207 -8.42 21.54 7.25
CA ASN A 207 -7.35 21.44 6.26
C ASN A 207 -7.94 21.57 4.85
N LYS A 208 -8.21 22.80 4.41
CA LYS A 208 -8.61 23.08 3.03
C LYS A 208 -7.46 22.70 2.08
N PRO A 209 -7.71 21.92 1.02
CA PRO A 209 -6.68 21.63 0.02
C PRO A 209 -6.24 22.91 -0.68
N ASP A 210 -4.95 22.99 -1.00
CA ASP A 210 -4.38 24.15 -1.69
C ASP A 210 -5.04 24.36 -3.07
N ARG A 211 -5.46 25.60 -3.34
CA ARG A 211 -6.25 25.97 -4.52
C ARG A 211 -5.49 25.75 -5.81
N ASP A 212 -4.19 26.02 -5.81
CA ASP A 212 -3.35 25.93 -7.00
C ASP A 212 -3.13 24.47 -7.39
N ILE A 213 -2.90 23.59 -6.40
CA ILE A 213 -2.80 22.14 -6.60
C ILE A 213 -4.09 21.60 -7.23
N VAL A 214 -5.26 21.97 -6.70
CA VAL A 214 -6.56 21.51 -7.24
C VAL A 214 -6.77 21.99 -8.69
N LYS A 215 -6.35 23.21 -9.01
CA LYS A 215 -6.47 23.79 -10.36
C LYS A 215 -5.62 23.04 -11.39
N ASP A 216 -4.41 22.66 -11.03
CA ASP A 216 -3.51 21.89 -11.90
C ASP A 216 -4.07 20.49 -12.18
N TYR A 217 -4.58 19.81 -11.14
CA TYR A 217 -5.23 18.51 -11.30
C TYR A 217 -6.49 18.56 -12.17
N ILE A 218 -7.33 19.61 -12.02
CA ILE A 218 -8.49 19.84 -12.88
C ILE A 218 -8.03 20.08 -14.33
N GLY A 219 -6.98 20.88 -14.52
CA GLY A 219 -6.39 21.13 -15.84
C GLY A 219 -5.91 19.86 -16.53
N ALA A 220 -5.12 19.04 -15.84
CA ALA A 220 -4.63 17.77 -16.39
C ALA A 220 -5.79 16.82 -16.78
N ARG A 221 -6.81 16.68 -15.94
CA ARG A 221 -7.97 15.82 -16.23
C ARG A 221 -8.80 16.33 -17.40
N LEU A 222 -8.98 17.63 -17.51
CA LEU A 222 -9.71 18.24 -18.62
C LEU A 222 -9.00 17.95 -19.95
N VAL A 223 -7.67 18.04 -19.99
CA VAL A 223 -6.87 17.70 -21.19
C VAL A 223 -7.06 16.23 -21.57
N VAL A 224 -6.93 15.30 -20.61
CA VAL A 224 -7.11 13.86 -20.87
C VAL A 224 -8.54 13.56 -21.35
N ALA A 225 -9.57 14.10 -20.70
CA ALA A 225 -10.95 13.92 -21.10
C ALA A 225 -11.22 14.45 -22.51
N THR A 226 -10.69 15.63 -22.83
CA THR A 226 -10.84 16.25 -24.16
C THR A 226 -10.16 15.41 -25.23
N LEU A 227 -8.96 14.86 -24.96
CA LEU A 227 -8.27 13.97 -25.89
C LEU A 227 -9.04 12.66 -26.13
N VAL A 228 -9.61 12.07 -25.08
CA VAL A 228 -10.45 10.87 -25.21
C VAL A 228 -11.70 11.18 -26.04
N ALA A 229 -12.36 12.32 -25.79
CA ALA A 229 -13.53 12.76 -26.54
C ALA A 229 -13.20 12.98 -28.03
N THR A 230 -12.06 13.61 -28.35
CA THR A 230 -11.68 13.90 -29.74
C THR A 230 -11.32 12.63 -30.51
N VAL A 231 -10.57 11.71 -29.92
CA VAL A 231 -10.22 10.42 -30.55
C VAL A 231 -11.47 9.57 -30.78
N THR A 232 -12.37 9.52 -29.80
CA THR A 232 -13.61 8.73 -29.91
C THR A 232 -14.59 9.33 -30.93
N PHE A 233 -14.69 10.66 -30.98
CA PHE A 233 -15.47 11.36 -32.00
C PHE A 233 -14.93 11.05 -33.41
N ALA A 234 -13.61 11.14 -33.62
CA ALA A 234 -12.99 10.81 -34.90
C ALA A 234 -13.23 9.34 -35.29
N ALA A 235 -13.13 8.41 -34.34
CA ALA A 235 -13.38 6.99 -34.54
C ALA A 235 -14.85 6.68 -34.93
N GLY A 236 -15.80 7.56 -34.59
CA GLY A 236 -17.20 7.44 -34.99
C GLY A 236 -17.42 7.63 -36.50
N PHE A 237 -16.56 8.39 -37.18
CA PHE A 237 -16.63 8.61 -38.63
C PHE A 237 -15.57 7.81 -39.39
N ALA A 238 -14.42 7.56 -38.77
CA ALA A 238 -13.36 6.71 -39.32
C ALA A 238 -13.53 5.24 -38.88
N VAL A 239 -14.69 4.66 -39.16
CA VAL A 239 -15.02 3.30 -38.74
C VAL A 239 -14.21 2.25 -39.50
N PRO A 240 -13.79 1.14 -38.85
CA PRO A 240 -13.19 0.01 -39.53
C PRO A 240 -14.06 -0.49 -40.69
N GLY A 241 -13.48 -0.58 -41.89
CA GLY A 241 -14.17 -1.06 -43.10
C GLY A 241 -14.98 0.00 -43.85
N GLY A 242 -15.10 1.22 -43.31
CA GLY A 242 -15.83 2.31 -43.96
C GLY A 242 -17.34 2.09 -44.03
N PHE A 243 -17.97 2.88 -44.89
CA PHE A 243 -19.41 2.88 -45.13
C PHE A 243 -19.73 2.26 -46.48
N ASP A 244 -20.87 1.58 -46.58
CA ASP A 244 -21.37 1.06 -47.83
C ASP A 244 -21.84 2.21 -48.73
N SER A 245 -21.18 2.34 -49.87
CA SER A 245 -21.46 3.35 -50.91
C SER A 245 -21.69 2.70 -52.28
N SER A 246 -22.03 1.41 -52.31
CA SER A 246 -22.21 0.69 -53.57
C SER A 246 -23.51 1.09 -54.27
N ASP A 247 -23.50 1.22 -55.59
CA ASP A 247 -24.72 1.51 -56.38
C ASP A 247 -25.77 0.37 -56.32
N LYS A 248 -25.45 -0.76 -55.67
CA LYS A 248 -26.31 -1.96 -55.56
C LYS A 248 -27.00 -2.11 -54.20
N THR A 249 -26.66 -1.28 -53.21
CA THR A 249 -27.28 -1.33 -51.89
C THR A 249 -28.67 -0.70 -51.92
N PRO A 250 -29.69 -1.28 -51.24
CA PRO A 250 -30.98 -0.62 -51.03
C PRO A 250 -30.78 0.78 -50.45
N GLU A 251 -31.62 1.76 -50.83
CA GLU A 251 -31.52 3.15 -50.31
C GLU A 251 -31.50 3.19 -48.76
N ASN A 252 -32.17 2.24 -48.12
CA ASN A 252 -32.25 2.13 -46.65
C ASN A 252 -30.90 1.75 -46.00
N ASP A 253 -29.98 1.13 -46.73
CA ASP A 253 -28.69 0.64 -46.21
C ASP A 253 -27.51 1.51 -46.66
N LEU A 254 -27.76 2.52 -47.51
CA LEU A 254 -26.72 3.43 -48.00
C LEU A 254 -26.12 4.25 -46.85
N GLY A 255 -24.80 4.23 -46.72
CA GLY A 255 -24.09 4.92 -45.63
C GLY A 255 -24.03 4.14 -44.32
N MET A 256 -24.51 2.89 -44.28
CA MET A 256 -24.32 1.98 -43.14
C MET A 256 -22.88 1.44 -43.11
N ALA A 257 -22.40 1.07 -41.93
CA ALA A 257 -21.05 0.50 -41.80
C ALA A 257 -20.98 -0.92 -42.40
N THR A 258 -19.98 -1.18 -43.24
CA THR A 258 -19.82 -2.45 -43.98
C THR A 258 -19.66 -3.69 -43.10
N MET A 259 -19.30 -3.50 -41.83
CA MET A 259 -19.03 -4.58 -40.86
C MET A 259 -20.04 -4.64 -39.71
N LEU A 260 -21.23 -4.05 -39.86
CA LEU A 260 -22.24 -3.95 -38.80
C LEU A 260 -22.62 -5.29 -38.16
N ASP A 261 -22.68 -6.36 -38.96
CA ASP A 261 -23.08 -7.70 -38.50
C ASP A 261 -22.01 -8.39 -37.63
N LYS A 262 -20.77 -7.88 -37.62
CA LYS A 262 -19.70 -8.48 -36.84
C LYS A 262 -19.80 -8.05 -35.38
N ARG A 263 -19.86 -9.03 -34.46
CA ARG A 263 -19.89 -8.78 -33.00
C ARG A 263 -18.76 -7.87 -32.51
N MET A 264 -17.55 -7.99 -33.07
CA MET A 264 -16.41 -7.15 -32.72
C MET A 264 -16.59 -5.69 -33.14
N PHE A 265 -17.29 -5.45 -34.26
CA PHE A 265 -17.66 -4.09 -34.69
C PHE A 265 -18.71 -3.49 -33.77
N GLN A 266 -19.73 -4.27 -33.39
CA GLN A 266 -20.75 -3.83 -32.43
C GLN A 266 -20.10 -3.45 -31.08
N ALA A 267 -19.17 -4.27 -30.59
CA ALA A 267 -18.41 -3.96 -29.38
C ALA A 267 -17.57 -2.67 -29.53
N PHE A 268 -16.90 -2.49 -30.66
CA PHE A 268 -16.16 -1.26 -30.97
C PHE A 268 -17.04 -0.02 -30.88
N VAL A 269 -18.20 -0.04 -31.56
CA VAL A 269 -19.14 1.10 -31.57
C VAL A 269 -19.66 1.39 -30.17
N ILE A 270 -20.14 0.38 -29.44
CA ILE A 270 -20.67 0.55 -28.07
C ILE A 270 -19.60 1.15 -27.14
N CYS A 271 -18.39 0.59 -27.14
CA CYS A 271 -17.30 1.08 -26.32
C CYS A 271 -16.89 2.52 -26.70
N ASN A 272 -16.85 2.84 -28.00
CA ASN A 272 -16.53 4.18 -28.47
C ASN A 272 -17.60 5.21 -28.03
N THR A 273 -18.87 4.86 -28.12
CA THR A 273 -19.99 5.68 -27.66
C THR A 273 -19.96 5.93 -26.14
N ILE A 274 -19.71 4.88 -25.34
CA ILE A 274 -19.56 5.00 -23.89
C ILE A 274 -18.38 5.93 -23.55
N ALA A 275 -17.23 5.74 -24.21
CA ALA A 275 -16.06 6.56 -23.99
C ALA A 275 -16.31 8.05 -24.31
N MET A 276 -17.00 8.33 -25.41
CA MET A 276 -17.36 9.68 -25.82
C MET A 276 -18.31 10.35 -24.82
N PHE A 277 -19.41 9.71 -24.42
CA PHE A 277 -20.36 10.33 -23.48
C PHE A 277 -19.78 10.51 -22.08
N CYS A 278 -19.01 9.53 -21.58
CA CYS A 278 -18.35 9.64 -20.28
C CYS A 278 -17.30 10.76 -20.28
N SER A 279 -16.48 10.88 -21.33
CA SER A 279 -15.48 11.96 -21.44
C SER A 279 -16.12 13.34 -21.61
N MET A 280 -17.18 13.47 -22.42
CA MET A 280 -17.90 14.74 -22.57
C MET A 280 -18.56 15.19 -21.26
N THR A 281 -19.12 14.26 -20.49
CA THR A 281 -19.66 14.55 -19.15
C THR A 281 -18.56 15.09 -18.23
N VAL A 282 -17.34 14.55 -18.30
CA VAL A 282 -16.19 15.06 -17.53
C VAL A 282 -15.82 16.47 -17.96
N VAL A 283 -15.72 16.73 -19.26
CA VAL A 283 -15.39 18.05 -19.80
C VAL A 283 -16.40 19.10 -19.31
N VAL A 284 -17.70 18.85 -19.46
CA VAL A 284 -18.75 19.78 -19.02
C VAL A 284 -18.65 20.06 -17.52
N ASN A 285 -18.56 19.00 -16.70
CA ASN A 285 -18.47 19.17 -15.24
C ASN A 285 -17.19 19.90 -14.79
N LEU A 286 -16.04 19.67 -15.43
CA LEU A 286 -14.78 20.34 -15.09
C LEU A 286 -14.73 21.80 -15.58
N ILE A 287 -15.39 22.13 -16.70
CA ILE A 287 -15.53 23.52 -17.15
C ILE A 287 -16.39 24.30 -16.15
N TRP A 288 -17.52 23.73 -15.71
CA TRP A 288 -18.36 24.31 -14.66
C TRP A 288 -17.58 24.48 -13.35
N ALA A 289 -16.78 23.48 -12.95
CA ALA A 289 -15.95 23.54 -11.76
C ALA A 289 -14.92 24.70 -11.75
N ARG A 290 -14.48 25.18 -12.91
CA ARG A 290 -13.56 26.34 -13.01
C ARG A 290 -14.25 27.67 -12.74
N LEU A 291 -15.57 27.74 -12.91
CA LEU A 291 -16.35 28.96 -12.76
C LEU A 291 -16.88 29.18 -11.34
N VAL A 292 -16.76 28.17 -10.45
CA VAL A 292 -17.42 28.14 -9.14
C VAL A 292 -16.38 27.96 -8.01
N ASP A 293 -16.76 28.28 -6.77
CA ASP A 293 -15.94 28.19 -5.55
C ASP A 293 -15.21 26.84 -5.38
N VAL A 294 -14.08 26.88 -4.66
CA VAL A 294 -13.14 25.75 -4.44
C VAL A 294 -13.84 24.52 -3.86
N GLU A 295 -14.83 24.68 -2.99
CA GLU A 295 -15.57 23.56 -2.38
C GLU A 295 -16.41 22.79 -3.40
N ILE A 296 -17.00 23.50 -4.38
CA ILE A 296 -17.74 22.90 -5.49
C ILE A 296 -16.76 22.28 -6.49
N ALA A 297 -15.58 22.86 -6.68
CA ALA A 297 -14.53 22.30 -7.53
C ALA A 297 -14.00 20.95 -7.02
N VAL A 298 -13.82 20.79 -5.70
CA VAL A 298 -13.43 19.51 -5.08
C VAL A 298 -14.53 18.46 -5.26
N THR A 299 -15.79 18.85 -5.10
CA THR A 299 -16.94 17.96 -5.30
C THR A 299 -17.05 17.50 -6.76
N ALA A 300 -16.94 18.44 -7.71
CA ALA A 300 -16.90 18.14 -9.13
C ALA A 300 -15.69 17.24 -9.51
N PHE A 301 -14.54 17.45 -8.89
CA PHE A 301 -13.37 16.59 -9.07
C PHE A 301 -13.62 15.15 -8.62
N GLN A 302 -14.31 14.94 -7.49
CA GLN A 302 -14.69 13.60 -7.05
C GLN A 302 -15.65 12.94 -8.04
N HIS A 303 -16.70 13.64 -8.46
CA HIS A 303 -17.71 13.11 -9.40
C HIS A 303 -17.15 12.80 -10.80
N THR A 304 -16.15 13.55 -11.27
CA THR A 304 -15.55 13.35 -12.61
C THR A 304 -14.51 12.24 -12.67
N THR A 305 -14.01 11.78 -11.52
CA THR A 305 -12.98 10.73 -11.46
C THR A 305 -13.48 9.41 -12.06
N LEU A 306 -14.69 8.98 -11.69
CA LEU A 306 -15.25 7.69 -12.11
C LEU A 306 -15.60 7.66 -13.61
N PRO A 307 -16.34 8.64 -14.17
CA PRO A 307 -16.64 8.68 -15.60
C PRO A 307 -15.37 8.73 -16.46
N LEU A 308 -14.33 9.48 -16.05
CA LEU A 308 -13.07 9.54 -16.80
C LEU A 308 -12.40 8.17 -16.89
N LYS A 309 -12.39 7.42 -15.79
CA LYS A 309 -11.86 6.06 -15.75
C LYS A 309 -12.64 5.10 -16.64
N ILE A 310 -13.97 5.17 -16.60
CA ILE A 310 -14.82 4.37 -17.49
C ILE A 310 -14.50 4.71 -18.95
N ALA A 311 -14.32 5.99 -19.28
CA ALA A 311 -13.97 6.42 -20.62
C ALA A 311 -12.60 5.87 -21.07
N LEU A 312 -11.59 5.89 -20.19
CA LEU A 312 -10.25 5.34 -20.47
C LEU A 312 -10.26 3.82 -20.68
N LEU A 313 -11.08 3.09 -19.94
CA LEU A 313 -11.24 1.65 -20.17
C LEU A 313 -11.95 1.39 -21.50
N ALA A 314 -13.04 2.12 -21.75
CA ALA A 314 -13.88 1.94 -22.94
C ALA A 314 -13.15 2.30 -24.24
N ILE A 315 -12.35 3.38 -24.27
CA ILE A 315 -11.52 3.72 -25.43
C ILE A 315 -10.44 2.66 -25.69
N SER A 316 -9.84 2.10 -24.64
CA SER A 316 -8.84 1.04 -24.77
C SER A 316 -9.46 -0.24 -25.35
N THR A 317 -10.67 -0.60 -24.91
CA THR A 317 -11.41 -1.74 -25.47
C THR A 317 -11.88 -1.47 -26.91
N ALA A 318 -12.30 -0.25 -27.22
CA ALA A 318 -12.65 0.15 -28.58
C ALA A 318 -11.43 0.01 -29.50
N PHE A 319 -10.28 0.54 -29.10
CA PHE A 319 -9.05 0.39 -29.89
C PHE A 319 -8.69 -1.09 -30.14
N LEU A 320 -8.72 -1.93 -29.10
CA LEU A 320 -8.38 -3.35 -29.24
C LEU A 320 -9.35 -4.09 -30.17
N THR A 321 -10.66 -3.89 -30.00
CA THR A 321 -11.69 -4.52 -30.84
C THR A 321 -11.66 -4.00 -32.28
N GLY A 322 -11.43 -2.70 -32.48
CA GLY A 322 -11.31 -2.10 -33.80
C GLY A 322 -10.10 -2.61 -34.58
N VAL A 323 -8.92 -2.67 -33.95
CA VAL A 323 -7.71 -3.18 -34.61
C VAL A 323 -7.81 -4.68 -34.88
N THR A 324 -8.26 -5.49 -33.91
CA THR A 324 -8.43 -6.93 -34.14
C THR A 324 -9.44 -7.23 -35.24
N LEU A 325 -10.45 -6.37 -35.42
CA LEU A 325 -11.40 -6.45 -36.52
C LEU A 325 -10.76 -6.13 -37.88
N THR A 326 -9.92 -5.09 -37.98
CA THR A 326 -9.29 -4.68 -39.25
C THR A 326 -8.29 -5.72 -39.77
N VAL A 327 -7.49 -6.31 -38.89
CA VAL A 327 -6.51 -7.36 -39.27
C VAL A 327 -7.07 -8.79 -39.13
N GLY A 328 -8.37 -8.95 -38.94
CA GLY A 328 -9.00 -10.25 -38.68
C GLY A 328 -8.79 -11.33 -39.76
N LYS A 329 -8.41 -10.94 -40.99
CA LYS A 329 -8.02 -11.90 -42.06
C LYS A 329 -6.74 -12.67 -41.72
N LEU A 330 -5.83 -12.07 -40.95
CA LEU A 330 -4.57 -12.66 -40.53
C LEU A 330 -4.68 -13.06 -39.05
N SER A 331 -5.13 -14.29 -38.79
CA SER A 331 -5.38 -14.76 -37.42
C SER A 331 -4.15 -14.68 -36.52
N TRP A 332 -2.94 -14.88 -37.06
CA TRP A 332 -1.70 -14.74 -36.28
C TRP A 332 -1.52 -13.30 -35.78
N LEU A 333 -1.79 -12.30 -36.63
CA LEU A 333 -1.61 -10.88 -36.32
C LEU A 333 -2.72 -10.37 -35.39
N ALA A 334 -3.95 -10.83 -35.59
CA ALA A 334 -5.06 -10.50 -34.69
C ALA A 334 -4.82 -11.06 -33.28
N ASN A 335 -4.35 -12.31 -33.17
CA ASN A 335 -4.06 -12.94 -31.88
C ASN A 335 -2.89 -12.26 -31.16
N THR A 336 -1.81 -11.89 -31.87
CA THR A 336 -0.67 -11.20 -31.24
C THR A 336 -1.07 -9.84 -30.67
N ILE A 337 -1.85 -9.05 -31.42
CA ILE A 337 -2.35 -7.75 -30.94
C ILE A 337 -3.30 -7.92 -29.76
N PHE A 338 -4.18 -8.94 -29.79
CA PHE A 338 -5.08 -9.25 -28.69
C PHE A 338 -4.33 -9.57 -27.40
N TYR A 339 -3.36 -10.49 -27.46
CA TYR A 339 -2.55 -10.86 -26.29
C TYR A 339 -1.63 -9.73 -25.81
N LEU A 340 -1.17 -8.85 -26.70
CA LEU A 340 -0.41 -7.66 -26.32
C LEU A 340 -1.28 -6.63 -25.59
N GLY A 341 -2.52 -6.42 -26.03
CA GLY A 341 -3.45 -5.44 -25.43
C GLY A 341 -4.13 -5.90 -24.14
N LEU A 342 -4.36 -7.21 -23.99
CA LEU A 342 -5.00 -7.81 -22.81
C LEU A 342 -4.37 -7.39 -21.47
N PRO A 343 -3.04 -7.47 -21.25
CA PRO A 343 -2.44 -7.07 -19.97
C PRO A 343 -2.68 -5.59 -19.66
N PHE A 344 -2.64 -4.69 -20.64
CA PHE A 344 -2.95 -3.26 -20.41
C PHE A 344 -4.39 -3.05 -19.97
N LEU A 345 -5.35 -3.75 -20.59
CA LEU A 345 -6.75 -3.72 -20.16
C LEU A 345 -6.95 -4.26 -18.74
N LEU A 346 -6.27 -5.36 -18.41
CA LEU A 346 -6.31 -5.94 -17.07
C LEU A 346 -5.71 -5.00 -16.00
N ILE A 347 -4.64 -4.28 -16.33
CA ILE A 347 -4.01 -3.29 -15.44
C ILE A 347 -4.95 -2.11 -15.20
N ILE A 348 -5.52 -1.54 -16.28
CA ILE A 348 -6.47 -0.41 -16.19
C ILE A 348 -7.70 -0.84 -15.40
N SER A 349 -8.28 -2.00 -15.71
CA SER A 349 -9.42 -2.56 -14.98
C SER A 349 -9.12 -2.77 -13.50
N GLY A 350 -7.95 -3.36 -13.17
CA GLY A 350 -7.52 -3.55 -11.78
C GLY A 350 -7.32 -2.25 -11.01
N ALA A 351 -6.74 -1.23 -11.64
CA ALA A 351 -6.55 0.09 -11.03
C ALA A 351 -7.89 0.80 -10.74
N ILE A 352 -8.85 0.74 -11.67
CA ILE A 352 -10.20 1.30 -11.48
C ILE A 352 -10.90 0.61 -10.32
N LEU A 353 -10.77 -0.71 -10.25
CA LEU A 353 -11.39 -1.54 -9.23
C LEU A 353 -10.82 -1.27 -7.82
N LEU A 354 -9.52 -0.99 -7.74
CA LEU A 354 -8.83 -0.68 -6.48
C LEU A 354 -9.27 0.67 -5.87
N GLU A 355 -9.55 1.66 -6.71
CA GLU A 355 -9.85 3.02 -6.27
C GLU A 355 -11.33 3.28 -5.94
N HIS A 356 -12.25 2.37 -6.30
CA HIS A 356 -13.69 2.52 -6.02
C HIS A 356 -14.28 1.30 -5.28
N PRO A 357 -14.11 1.23 -3.95
CA PRO A 357 -14.64 0.16 -3.09
C PRO A 357 -16.15 -0.13 -3.22
N PRO A 358 -17.07 0.85 -3.38
CA PRO A 358 -18.51 0.55 -3.40
C PRO A 358 -18.98 -0.19 -4.67
N VAL A 359 -18.30 0.02 -5.82
CA VAL A 359 -18.56 -0.74 -7.05
C VAL A 359 -17.98 -2.15 -6.94
N PHE A 360 -16.84 -2.29 -6.26
CA PHE A 360 -16.23 -3.58 -5.95
C PHE A 360 -17.15 -4.45 -5.07
N ILE A 361 -17.73 -3.86 -4.02
CA ILE A 361 -18.61 -4.56 -3.06
C ILE A 361 -19.90 -5.05 -3.74
N THR A 362 -20.45 -4.30 -4.70
CA THR A 362 -21.66 -4.71 -5.45
C THR A 362 -21.39 -5.82 -6.47
N ILE A 363 -20.19 -5.89 -7.06
CA ILE A 363 -19.77 -6.97 -7.99
C ILE A 363 -19.41 -8.27 -7.22
N GLN A 364 -19.20 -8.19 -5.90
CA GLN A 364 -18.74 -9.29 -5.06
C GLN A 364 -19.73 -10.46 -4.91
N ASN A 365 -20.99 -10.27 -5.33
CA ASN A 365 -22.01 -11.33 -5.38
C ASN A 365 -21.92 -12.24 -6.63
N CYS A 366 -20.93 -12.03 -7.51
CA CYS A 366 -20.76 -12.79 -8.76
C CYS A 366 -19.56 -13.77 -8.73
N PRO A 367 -19.54 -14.81 -9.59
CA PRO A 367 -18.45 -15.80 -9.69
C PRO A 367 -17.07 -15.23 -10.09
N ILE A 368 -16.98 -13.92 -10.35
CA ILE A 368 -15.78 -13.19 -10.80
C ILE A 368 -14.82 -12.88 -9.63
N ARG A 369 -15.19 -13.23 -8.38
CA ARG A 369 -14.40 -13.01 -7.15
C ARG A 369 -12.94 -13.42 -7.26
N ARG A 370 -12.63 -14.54 -7.92
CA ARG A 370 -11.24 -15.03 -8.07
C ARG A 370 -10.45 -14.24 -9.11
N LEU A 371 -11.11 -13.75 -10.16
CA LEU A 371 -10.48 -12.99 -11.23
C LEU A 371 -10.14 -11.57 -10.76
N THR A 372 -11.08 -10.90 -10.07
CA THR A 372 -10.83 -9.58 -9.46
C THR A 372 -9.69 -9.64 -8.43
N LEU A 373 -9.61 -10.72 -7.64
CA LEU A 373 -8.51 -10.96 -6.70
C LEU A 373 -7.16 -11.14 -7.38
N TRP A 374 -7.11 -11.92 -8.47
CA TRP A 374 -5.90 -12.10 -9.27
C TRP A 374 -5.44 -10.77 -9.88
N LEU A 375 -6.37 -9.90 -10.29
CA LEU A 375 -6.05 -8.58 -10.81
C LEU A 375 -5.50 -7.65 -9.74
N ILE A 376 -6.05 -7.66 -8.52
CA ILE A 376 -5.52 -6.88 -7.39
C ILE A 376 -4.11 -7.37 -7.00
N LEU A 377 -3.91 -8.69 -6.88
CA LEU A 377 -2.60 -9.28 -6.55
C LEU A 377 -1.57 -9.03 -7.67
N ALA A 378 -1.98 -9.17 -8.93
CA ALA A 378 -1.14 -8.85 -10.07
C ALA A 378 -0.81 -7.36 -10.10
N TYR A 379 -1.74 -6.47 -9.80
CA TYR A 379 -1.49 -5.04 -9.71
C TYR A 379 -0.50 -4.70 -8.59
N ILE A 380 -0.68 -5.24 -7.38
CA ILE A 380 0.25 -5.05 -6.25
C ILE A 380 1.65 -5.56 -6.61
N LYS A 381 1.74 -6.73 -7.26
CA LYS A 381 3.01 -7.34 -7.68
C LYS A 381 3.68 -6.61 -8.84
N LEU A 382 2.90 -6.11 -9.80
CA LEU A 382 3.35 -5.45 -11.03
C LEU A 382 3.79 -4.01 -10.77
N TRP A 383 3.00 -3.25 -10.02
CA TRP A 383 3.35 -1.88 -9.63
C TRP A 383 4.37 -1.81 -8.51
N ARG A 384 4.75 -2.99 -7.98
CA ARG A 384 5.73 -3.13 -6.91
C ARG A 384 5.44 -2.12 -5.80
N VAL A 385 4.14 -1.83 -5.52
CA VAL A 385 3.68 -0.66 -4.74
C VAL A 385 4.59 -0.56 -3.56
N GLU A 386 5.54 0.37 -3.66
CA GLU A 386 6.76 0.27 -2.90
C GLU A 386 6.36 0.27 -1.44
N THR A 387 6.59 -0.89 -0.81
CA THR A 387 6.85 -0.97 0.61
C THR A 387 8.15 -0.19 0.82
N TYR A 388 8.12 1.14 0.64
CA TYR A 388 9.00 2.07 1.31
C TYR A 388 8.81 1.79 2.79
N ILE A 389 9.60 0.84 3.26
CA ILE A 389 9.93 0.66 4.66
C ILE A 389 10.37 2.07 5.07
N TYR A 390 9.46 2.82 5.69
CA TYR A 390 9.87 3.97 6.46
C TYR A 390 10.50 3.31 7.67
N ASP A 391 11.81 3.16 7.56
CA ASP A 391 12.67 3.08 8.72
C ASP A 391 12.40 4.41 9.44
N ASP A 392 11.67 4.36 10.56
CA ASP A 392 11.45 5.50 11.44
C ASP A 392 12.81 5.92 12.03
N THR A 393 13.62 6.57 11.19
CA THR A 393 14.91 7.16 11.54
C THR A 393 14.74 8.47 12.31
N GLU A 394 13.50 8.90 12.57
CA GLU A 394 13.23 10.03 13.46
C GLU A 394 13.47 9.70 14.94
N ASP A 395 13.38 8.43 15.36
CA ASP A 395 13.76 8.03 16.72
C ASP A 395 15.29 7.87 16.86
N ASP A 396 15.98 7.50 15.76
CA ASP A 396 17.45 7.36 15.73
C ASP A 396 18.19 8.70 15.76
N ARG A 397 17.56 9.82 15.35
CA ARG A 397 18.21 11.14 15.45
C ARG A 397 18.38 11.63 16.87
N ARG A 398 17.51 11.24 17.82
CA ARG A 398 17.73 11.55 19.25
C ARG A 398 18.80 10.68 19.90
N VAL A 399 19.07 9.50 19.34
CA VAL A 399 20.07 8.56 19.86
C VAL A 399 21.46 8.87 19.30
N ASN A 400 21.56 9.33 18.05
CA ASN A 400 22.85 9.60 17.41
C ASN A 400 23.56 10.88 17.89
N GLU A 401 22.88 11.79 18.60
CA GLU A 401 23.52 12.98 19.19
C GLU A 401 24.23 12.72 20.54
N THR A 402 24.24 11.48 21.04
CA THR A 402 24.89 11.14 22.34
C THR A 402 26.09 10.19 22.26
N PHE A 403 26.68 9.99 21.08
CA PHE A 403 28.00 9.36 20.97
C PHE A 403 29.10 10.43 20.89
N PRO A 404 29.98 10.56 21.91
CA PRO A 404 31.19 11.35 21.77
C PRO A 404 32.15 10.61 20.83
N SER A 405 32.51 11.25 19.74
CA SER A 405 33.65 10.90 18.90
C SER A 405 34.91 10.77 19.79
N ARG A 406 35.55 9.60 19.74
CA ARG A 406 36.86 9.38 20.36
C ARG A 406 37.97 10.02 19.52
N PRO A 407 39.12 10.35 20.15
CA PRO A 407 40.03 11.40 19.70
C PRO A 407 40.91 10.96 18.53
N ALA A 408 41.39 11.98 17.81
CA ALA A 408 42.41 11.86 16.78
C ALA A 408 43.72 11.35 17.40
N ASP A 409 44.20 10.20 16.92
CA ASP A 409 45.59 9.79 17.10
C ASP A 409 46.24 9.65 15.73
N GLY A 410 47.40 10.29 15.63
CA GLY A 410 48.18 10.43 14.42
C GLY A 410 48.94 9.18 14.02
N ALA A 411 49.08 9.02 12.71
CA ALA A 411 50.20 8.42 12.02
C ALA A 411 50.17 9.10 10.64
N GLY A 412 51.09 10.00 10.30
CA GLY A 412 52.49 9.66 10.08
C GLY A 412 52.69 9.48 8.57
N GLU A 413 52.50 10.55 7.79
CA GLU A 413 52.89 10.57 6.37
C GLU A 413 54.17 11.38 6.21
N LEU A 414 55.21 10.62 5.87
CA LEU A 414 56.54 10.98 5.46
C LEU A 414 56.51 11.74 4.12
N LYS A 415 56.88 13.02 4.10
CA LYS A 415 57.30 13.74 2.87
C LYS A 415 58.42 14.75 3.17
N THR A 416 59.63 14.31 2.79
CA THR A 416 60.80 15.00 2.22
C THR A 416 60.89 16.53 2.18
N ASP A 417 62.07 16.98 2.64
CA ASP A 417 62.96 18.08 2.18
C ASP A 417 62.36 19.51 2.14
N ASP A 418 62.95 20.57 2.69
CA ASP A 418 64.31 21.07 2.46
C ASP A 418 64.58 22.33 3.32
N SER A 419 65.85 22.72 3.40
CA SER A 419 66.40 24.06 3.73
C SER A 419 66.73 24.45 5.19
N ALA A 420 68.04 24.45 5.41
CA ALA A 420 68.90 25.21 6.31
C ALA A 420 68.34 26.52 6.93
N THR A 421 68.67 26.80 8.21
CA THR A 421 69.76 27.72 8.61
C THR A 421 69.80 28.01 10.13
N ALA A 422 71.04 28.14 10.62
CA ALA A 422 71.54 29.04 11.67
C ALA A 422 71.22 28.83 13.18
N LYS A 423 72.25 28.30 13.87
CA LYS A 423 72.95 28.85 15.06
C LYS A 423 72.25 29.94 15.90
N CYS A 424 72.26 29.73 17.22
CA CYS A 424 72.96 30.65 18.14
C CYS A 424 73.29 29.94 19.48
N GLU A 425 74.58 29.98 19.83
CA GLU A 425 75.13 29.77 21.16
C GLU A 425 74.62 30.87 22.11
N ASP A 426 74.46 30.56 23.40
CA ASP A 426 75.38 31.06 24.44
C ASP A 426 74.85 30.72 25.85
N ALA A 427 75.72 30.03 26.59
CA ALA A 427 75.79 30.04 28.06
C ALA A 427 76.38 31.42 28.51
N PRO A 428 76.50 31.81 29.79
CA PRO A 428 76.81 30.92 30.90
C PRO A 428 76.25 31.27 32.31
N SER A 429 76.35 30.25 33.17
CA SER A 429 76.82 30.26 34.56
C SER A 429 76.27 31.24 35.61
N ASN A 430 75.94 30.59 36.73
CA ASN A 430 76.08 30.98 38.13
C ASN A 430 74.84 31.51 38.86
N HIS A 431 74.41 30.63 39.78
CA HIS A 431 73.36 30.71 40.80
C HIS A 431 71.92 30.43 40.40
#